data_AF-A0A1L8P8D5-F1
#
_entry.id   AF-A0A1L8P8D5-F1
#
_cell.length_a   1.000
_cell.length_b   1.000
_cell.length_c   1.000
_cell.angle_alpha   90.00
_cell.angle_beta   90.00
_cell.angle_gamma   90.00
#
_symmetry.space_group_name_H-M   'P 1'
#
loop_
_entity.id
_entity.type
_entity.pdbx_description
1 polymer ?
#
loop_
_entity_poly.entity_id
_entity_poly.type
_entity_poly.pdbx_seq_one_letter_code
_entity_poly.pdbx_strand_id
1 'polypeptide(L)'
;MDGNLYLNSAVPGSHEPNAKVDDHKGIKVEFDPEQGKVHVHIDEPKLFAEASPAVITTDFLGKTHHADMKHEQPDSTPYRFESDFSG
;
A
#
# COMPACT_ATOMS: atom_id res chain seq x y z
N MET A 1 -2.06 2.84 -11.66
CA MET A 1 -1.72 2.23 -10.37
C MET A 1 -2.73 1.14 -10.12
N ASP A 2 -2.26 -0.03 -9.71
CA ASP A 2 -3.04 -1.27 -9.58
C ASP A 2 -2.46 -2.05 -8.39
N GLY A 3 -3.22 -2.99 -7.83
CA GLY A 3 -2.80 -3.87 -6.75
C GLY A 3 -3.31 -3.49 -5.36
N ASN A 4 -4.34 -2.65 -5.27
CA ASN A 4 -4.96 -2.27 -4.00
C ASN A 4 -6.08 -3.26 -3.60
N LEU A 5 -6.30 -3.38 -2.28
CA LEU A 5 -7.47 -4.02 -1.69
C LEU A 5 -8.31 -2.95 -0.98
N TYR A 6 -9.57 -2.83 -1.37
CA TYR A 6 -10.51 -1.86 -0.84
C TYR A 6 -11.46 -2.55 0.14
N LEU A 7 -11.39 -2.16 1.41
CA LEU A 7 -12.17 -2.75 2.51
C LEU A 7 -13.24 -1.79 3.03
N ASN A 8 -14.25 -2.30 3.73
CA ASN A 8 -15.23 -1.49 4.48
C ASN A 8 -15.89 -0.40 3.61
N SER A 9 -16.39 -0.77 2.44
CA SER A 9 -17.03 0.13 1.45
C SER A 9 -16.11 1.24 0.92
N ALA A 10 -14.79 1.08 0.99
CA ALA A 10 -13.86 1.96 0.29
C ALA A 10 -14.08 1.88 -1.23
N VAL A 11 -14.01 3.02 -1.91
CA VAL A 11 -14.32 3.13 -3.34
C VAL A 11 -13.03 3.12 -4.16
N PRO A 12 -12.90 2.22 -5.15
CA PRO A 12 -11.75 2.20 -6.04
C PRO A 12 -11.55 3.47 -6.86
N GLY A 13 -10.29 3.77 -7.15
CA GLY A 13 -9.93 4.80 -8.11
C GLY A 13 -10.31 4.38 -9.53
N SER A 14 -10.75 5.33 -10.36
CA SER A 14 -11.12 5.04 -11.76
C SER A 14 -9.97 4.53 -12.63
N HIS A 15 -8.73 4.64 -12.16
CA HIS A 15 -7.52 4.15 -12.83
C HIS A 15 -7.25 2.65 -12.55
N GLU A 16 -8.07 1.98 -11.75
CA GLU A 16 -7.90 0.59 -11.34
C GLU A 16 -9.16 -0.22 -11.68
N PRO A 17 -9.35 -0.60 -12.96
CA PRO A 17 -10.59 -1.23 -13.43
C PRO A 17 -10.81 -2.64 -12.87
N ASN A 18 -9.76 -3.29 -12.33
CA ASN A 18 -9.81 -4.62 -11.74
C ASN A 18 -9.57 -4.58 -10.22
N ALA A 19 -9.95 -3.48 -9.57
CA ALA A 19 -9.77 -3.30 -8.13
C ALA A 19 -10.41 -4.44 -7.32
N LYS A 20 -9.70 -4.90 -6.29
CA LYS A 20 -10.22 -5.88 -5.35
C LYS A 20 -11.02 -5.16 -4.27
N VAL A 21 -12.30 -5.47 -4.18
CA VAL A 21 -13.21 -4.85 -3.20
C VAL A 21 -13.80 -5.94 -2.33
N ASP A 22 -13.78 -5.72 -1.02
CA ASP A 22 -14.39 -6.59 -0.04
C ASP A 22 -15.10 -5.73 1.02
N ASP A 23 -16.34 -6.09 1.37
CA ASP A 23 -17.18 -5.30 2.27
C ASP A 23 -16.84 -5.52 3.75
N HIS A 24 -16.02 -6.51 4.10
CA HIS A 24 -15.59 -6.74 5.47
C HIS A 24 -14.67 -5.61 5.94
N LYS A 25 -14.70 -5.35 7.26
CA LYS A 25 -13.81 -4.37 7.87
C LYS A 25 -12.33 -4.76 7.73
N GLY A 26 -12.03 -6.06 7.89
CA GLY A 26 -10.75 -6.72 7.61
C GLY A 26 -9.56 -6.33 8.49
N ILE A 27 -9.52 -5.09 8.99
CA ILE A 27 -8.48 -4.55 9.86
C ILE A 27 -9.11 -3.82 11.05
N LYS A 28 -8.65 -4.15 12.25
CA LYS A 28 -8.92 -3.40 13.49
C LYS A 28 -7.63 -2.76 13.99
N VAL A 29 -7.68 -1.47 14.26
CA VAL A 29 -6.55 -0.72 14.84
C VAL A 29 -6.97 -0.21 16.21
N GLU A 30 -6.18 -0.55 17.22
CA GLU A 30 -6.38 -0.13 18.60
C GLU A 30 -5.13 0.57 19.11
N PHE A 31 -5.32 1.56 19.99
CA PHE A 31 -4.25 2.34 20.59
C PHE A 31 -4.23 2.04 22.08
N ASP A 32 -3.04 1.77 22.63
CA ASP A 32 -2.77 1.76 24.06
C ASP A 32 -1.95 3.02 24.39
N PRO A 33 -2.60 4.13 24.80
CA PRO A 33 -1.92 5.39 25.06
C PRO A 33 -0.98 5.33 26.27
N GLU A 34 -1.26 4.45 27.24
CA GLU A 34 -0.45 4.33 28.44
C GLU A 34 0.89 3.65 28.14
N GLN A 35 0.89 2.69 27.21
CA GLN A 35 2.11 2.03 26.74
C GLN A 35 2.72 2.66 25.49
N GLY A 36 2.04 3.63 24.86
CA GLY A 36 2.46 4.23 23.60
C GLY A 36 2.48 3.21 22.44
N LYS A 37 1.58 2.23 22.45
CA LYS A 37 1.54 1.15 21.45
C LYS A 37 0.32 1.24 20.54
N VAL A 38 0.48 0.72 19.33
CA VAL A 38 -0.60 0.47 18.38
C VAL A 38 -0.69 -1.02 18.13
N HIS A 39 -1.89 -1.57 18.23
CA HIS A 39 -2.19 -2.95 17.90
C HIS A 39 -3.01 -2.99 16.62
N VAL A 40 -2.46 -3.63 15.59
CA VAL A 40 -3.15 -3.90 14.33
C VAL A 40 -3.55 -5.36 14.31
N HIS A 41 -4.85 -5.62 14.23
CA HIS A 41 -5.41 -6.96 14.09
C HIS A 41 -6.02 -7.12 12.71
N ILE A 42 -5.68 -8.22 12.03
CA ILE A 42 -6.18 -8.57 10.72
C ILE A 42 -7.07 -9.80 10.89
N ASP A 43 -8.37 -9.64 10.66
CA ASP A 43 -9.37 -10.68 10.94
C ASP A 43 -9.20 -11.87 9.97
N GLU A 44 -8.97 -11.58 8.69
CA GLU A 44 -8.80 -12.57 7.63
C GLU A 44 -7.50 -12.35 6.84
N PRO A 45 -6.34 -12.82 7.32
CA PRO A 45 -5.05 -12.58 6.65
C PRO A 45 -4.98 -13.08 5.21
N LYS A 46 -5.79 -14.09 4.85
CA LYS A 46 -5.83 -14.65 3.49
C LYS A 46 -6.35 -13.65 2.45
N LEU A 47 -7.24 -12.74 2.83
CA LEU A 47 -7.73 -11.66 1.96
C LEU A 47 -6.58 -10.77 1.46
N PHE A 48 -5.51 -10.64 2.25
CA PHE A 48 -4.34 -9.83 1.92
C PHE A 48 -3.32 -10.56 1.04
N ALA A 49 -3.31 -11.89 1.06
CA ALA A 49 -2.44 -12.69 0.19
C ALA A 49 -2.81 -12.54 -1.30
N GLU A 50 -3.98 -11.99 -1.58
CA GLU A 50 -4.47 -11.67 -2.90
C GLU A 50 -4.01 -10.29 -3.41
N ALA A 51 -3.46 -9.41 -2.56
CA ALA A 51 -2.90 -8.14 -2.99
C ALA A 51 -1.63 -8.36 -3.84
N SER A 52 -1.32 -7.40 -4.73
CA SER A 52 -0.22 -7.56 -5.69
C SER A 52 1.14 -7.72 -5.00
N PRO A 53 1.96 -8.74 -5.33
CA PRO A 53 3.30 -8.91 -4.79
C PRO A 53 4.35 -8.04 -5.51
N ALA A 54 3.92 -7.04 -6.28
CA ALA A 54 4.83 -6.25 -7.12
C ALA A 54 5.81 -5.44 -6.26
N VAL A 55 7.11 -5.69 -6.46
CA VAL A 55 8.16 -4.83 -5.91
C VAL A 55 8.09 -3.48 -6.62
N ILE A 56 7.85 -2.42 -5.85
CA ILE A 56 7.79 -1.06 -6.39
C ILE A 56 9.22 -0.58 -6.68
N THR A 57 9.41 0.00 -7.86
CA THR A 57 10.69 0.56 -8.32
C THR A 57 10.50 1.94 -8.95
N THR A 58 11.59 2.69 -9.15
CA THR A 58 11.54 3.94 -9.93
C THR A 58 10.88 3.73 -11.30
N ASP A 59 11.23 2.66 -12.01
CA ASP A 59 10.65 2.37 -13.33
C ASP A 59 9.15 2.04 -13.26
N PHE A 60 8.72 1.35 -12.20
CA PHE A 60 7.31 1.09 -11.95
C PHE A 60 6.52 2.38 -11.69
N LEU A 61 7.09 3.29 -10.90
CA LEU A 61 6.46 4.57 -10.56
C LEU A 61 6.48 5.58 -11.72
N GLY A 62 7.47 5.47 -12.60
CA GLY A 62 7.64 6.38 -13.73
C GLY A 62 8.11 7.77 -13.30
N LYS A 63 7.46 8.80 -13.83
CA LYS A 63 7.81 10.21 -13.60
C LYS A 63 6.58 11.07 -13.34
N THR A 64 6.80 12.14 -12.59
CA THR A 64 5.77 13.14 -12.30
C THR A 64 5.40 13.93 -13.54
N HIS A 65 4.10 14.23 -13.71
CA HIS A 65 3.59 14.87 -14.92
C HIS A 65 4.13 16.30 -15.14
N HIS A 66 4.13 17.13 -14.10
CA HIS A 66 4.46 18.56 -14.26
C HIS A 66 5.96 18.88 -14.15
N ALA A 67 6.70 18.16 -13.32
CA ALA A 67 8.13 18.40 -13.11
C ALA A 67 9.01 17.56 -14.04
N ASP A 68 8.45 16.56 -14.71
CA ASP A 68 9.16 15.56 -15.52
C ASP A 68 10.26 14.80 -14.76
N MET A 69 10.15 14.74 -13.43
CA MET A 69 11.14 14.12 -12.55
C MET A 69 10.73 12.69 -12.18
N LYS A 70 11.72 11.79 -12.16
CA LYS A 70 11.58 10.42 -11.66
C LYS A 70 11.45 10.39 -10.14
N HIS A 71 10.95 9.27 -9.62
CA HIS A 71 10.96 8.96 -8.20
C HIS A 71 12.30 8.29 -7.84
N GLU A 72 13.20 9.01 -7.17
CA GLU A 72 14.58 8.57 -6.89
C GLU A 72 15.01 8.94 -5.47
N GLN A 73 16.06 8.28 -4.97
CA GLN A 73 16.69 8.60 -3.70
C GLN A 73 17.31 10.01 -3.70
N PRO A 74 17.66 10.59 -2.53
CA PRO A 74 18.30 11.90 -2.46
C PRO A 74 19.61 12.02 -3.25
N ASP A 75 20.31 10.90 -3.47
CA ASP A 75 21.53 10.81 -4.27
C ASP A 75 21.28 10.48 -5.75
N SER A 76 20.02 10.54 -6.20
CA SER A 76 19.56 10.20 -7.55
C SER A 76 19.66 8.72 -7.94
N THR A 77 19.96 7.81 -7.00
CA THR A 77 19.87 6.38 -7.29
C THR A 77 18.40 5.92 -7.35
N PRO A 78 18.08 4.90 -8.18
CA PRO A 78 16.70 4.41 -8.29
C PRO A 78 16.19 3.81 -6.98
N TYR A 79 14.92 4.06 -6.66
CA TYR A 79 14.21 3.36 -5.60
C TYR A 79 13.96 1.90 -5.97
N ARG A 80 14.07 1.03 -4.95
CA ARG A 80 13.54 -0.34 -4.94
C ARG A 80 13.03 -0.63 -3.53
N PHE A 81 11.72 -0.81 -3.38
CA PHE A 81 11.08 -1.01 -2.07
C PHE A 81 11.08 -2.50 -1.70
N GLU A 82 12.06 -2.91 -0.91
CA GLU A 82 12.27 -4.32 -0.53
C GLU A 82 12.05 -4.63 0.96
N SER A 83 12.09 -3.61 1.80
CA SER A 83 11.80 -3.71 3.24
C SER A 83 10.36 -3.28 3.52
N ASP A 84 9.73 -3.93 4.48
CA ASP A 84 8.40 -3.55 4.94
C ASP A 84 8.48 -2.62 6.17
N PHE A 85 7.36 -2.44 6.87
CA PHE A 85 7.31 -1.60 8.06
C PHE A 85 8.25 -2.05 9.18
N SER A 86 8.57 -3.34 9.27
CA SER A 86 9.39 -3.93 10.33
C SER A 86 10.89 -3.94 10.03
N GLY A 87 11.30 -3.49 8.84
CA GLY A 87 12.70 -3.47 8.40
C GLY A 87 13.06 -4.69 7.59
#